data_AF-A0A9C7LBU0-F1
#
_entry.id   AF-A0A9C7LBU0-F1
#
_cell.length_a   1.000
_cell.length_b   1.000
_cell.length_c   1.000
_cell.angle_alpha   90.00
_cell.angle_beta   90.00
_cell.angle_gamma   90.00
#
_symmetry.space_group_name_H-M   'P 1'
#
loop_
_entity.id
_entity.type
_entity.pdbx_description
1 polymer ?
#
loop_
_entity_poly.entity_id
_entity_poly.type
_entity_poly.pdbx_seq_one_letter_code
_entity_poly.pdbx_strand_id
1 'polypeptide(L)'
;MMFELLQKIYNITLELERILEQEDYEEFDRLLQIRNVTMTEVDGLKVNHPNFQYTNLETQLLEDIYALNSQLMKKSEDIKTNSELSINKMNSKKQLFKYKPYFKQTSGVFVDETLGKG
;
A
#
# COMPACT_ATOMS: atom_id res chain seq x y z
N MET A 1 27.29 -10.73 13.98
CA MET A 1 26.38 -9.68 14.46
C MET A 1 25.91 -8.75 13.34
N MET A 2 26.74 -7.85 12.79
CA MET A 2 26.26 -6.92 11.75
C MET A 2 25.70 -7.63 10.51
N PHE A 3 26.50 -8.50 9.89
CA PHE A 3 26.07 -9.33 8.77
C PHE A 3 24.76 -10.10 9.04
N GLU A 4 24.59 -10.69 10.23
CA GLU A 4 23.38 -11.43 10.61
C GLU A 4 22.14 -10.52 10.69
N LEU A 5 22.29 -9.30 11.21
CA LEU A 5 21.21 -8.31 11.25
C LEU A 5 20.83 -7.85 9.84
N LEU A 6 21.83 -7.60 8.98
CA LEU A 6 21.57 -7.28 7.57
C LEU A 6 20.86 -8.43 6.85
N GLN A 7 21.28 -9.67 7.10
CA GLN A 7 20.64 -10.85 6.50
C GLN A 7 19.21 -11.04 7.01
N LYS A 8 18.96 -10.73 8.29
CA LYS A 8 17.61 -10.70 8.85
C LYS A 8 16.75 -9.62 8.18
N ILE A 9 17.28 -8.42 7.98
CA ILE A 9 16.57 -7.35 7.25
C ILE A 9 16.25 -7.79 5.81
N TYR A 10 17.21 -8.39 5.13
CA TYR A 10 17.02 -8.94 3.78
C TYR A 10 15.89 -9.96 3.72
N ASN A 11 15.90 -10.95 4.62
CA ASN A 11 14.86 -11.98 4.68
C ASN A 11 13.49 -11.39 5.02
N ILE A 12 13.41 -10.42 5.94
CA ILE A 12 12.15 -9.74 6.25
C ILE A 12 11.66 -8.93 5.04
N THR A 13 12.54 -8.26 4.29
CA THR A 13 12.16 -7.53 3.08
C THR A 13 11.59 -8.47 2.00
N LEU A 14 12.17 -9.66 1.80
CA LEU A 14 11.60 -10.67 0.91
C LEU A 14 10.23 -11.15 1.38
N GLU A 15 10.07 -11.36 2.69
CA GLU A 15 8.80 -11.81 3.25
C GLU A 15 7.71 -10.73 3.16
N LEU A 16 8.07 -9.45 3.33
CA LEU A 16 7.17 -8.33 3.13
C LEU A 16 6.62 -8.29 1.69
N GLU A 17 7.45 -8.58 0.70
CA GLU A 17 6.98 -8.69 -0.70
C GLU A 17 5.95 -9.81 -0.86
N ARG A 18 6.24 -11.00 -0.31
CA ARG A 18 5.32 -12.15 -0.34
C ARG A 18 3.99 -11.85 0.35
N ILE A 19 4.03 -11.23 1.52
CA ILE A 19 2.85 -10.90 2.31
C ILE A 19 2.02 -9.80 1.64
N LEU A 20 2.67 -8.82 1.01
CA LEU A 20 2.00 -7.78 0.24
C LEU A 20 1.16 -8.37 -0.91
N GLU A 21 1.66 -9.40 -1.59
CA GLU A 21 0.91 -10.12 -2.63
C GLU A 21 -0.27 -10.94 -2.09
N GLN A 22 -0.22 -11.32 -0.82
CA GLN A 22 -1.29 -12.04 -0.13
C GLN A 22 -2.35 -11.11 0.48
N GLU A 23 -2.14 -9.79 0.40
CA GLU A 23 -2.99 -8.76 1.00
C GLU A 23 -3.19 -8.95 2.53
N ASP A 24 -2.26 -9.64 3.19
CA ASP A 24 -2.27 -9.82 4.65
C ASP A 24 -1.59 -8.62 5.32
N TYR A 25 -2.34 -7.52 5.40
CA TYR A 25 -1.82 -6.25 5.91
C TYR A 25 -1.49 -6.27 7.41
N GLU A 26 -2.12 -7.16 8.19
CA GLU A 26 -1.82 -7.29 9.62
C GLU A 26 -0.42 -7.90 9.82
N GLU A 27 -0.13 -8.99 9.10
CA GLU A 27 1.20 -9.60 9.12
C GLU A 27 2.26 -8.67 8.49
N PHE A 28 1.88 -7.90 7.46
CA PHE A 28 2.73 -6.90 6.85
C PHE A 28 3.21 -5.85 7.87
N ASP A 29 2.28 -5.28 8.64
CA ASP A 29 2.59 -4.31 9.70
C ASP A 29 3.47 -4.92 10.80
N ARG A 30 3.20 -6.16 11.19
CA ARG A 30 4.02 -6.89 12.16
C ARG A 30 5.47 -7.04 11.69
N LEU A 31 5.66 -7.45 10.43
CA LEU A 31 6.99 -7.62 9.83
C LEU A 31 7.72 -6.28 9.67
N LEU A 32 7.01 -5.21 9.33
CA LEU A 32 7.59 -3.85 9.29
C LEU A 32 8.13 -3.42 10.66
N GLN A 33 7.38 -3.67 11.72
CA GLN A 33 7.83 -3.36 13.09
C GLN A 33 9.10 -4.13 13.44
N ILE A 34 9.14 -5.43 13.16
CA ILE A 34 10.32 -6.28 13.41
C ILE A 34 11.54 -5.78 12.61
N ARG A 35 11.32 -5.38 11.35
CA ARG A 35 12.36 -4.82 10.49
C ARG A 35 12.92 -3.51 11.07
N ASN A 36 12.06 -2.61 11.53
CA ASN A 36 12.47 -1.33 12.12
C ASN A 36 13.26 -1.49 13.42
N VAL A 37 12.86 -2.44 14.27
CA VAL A 37 13.65 -2.80 15.47
C VAL A 37 15.02 -3.32 15.06
N THR A 38 15.08 -4.21 14.07
CA THR A 38 16.35 -4.77 13.57
C THR A 38 17.25 -3.68 12.96
N MET A 39 16.70 -2.69 12.26
CA MET A 39 17.46 -1.53 11.77
C MET A 39 18.00 -0.67 12.90
N THR A 40 17.21 -0.49 13.97
CA THR A 40 17.65 0.25 15.16
C THR A 40 18.82 -0.46 15.84
N GLU A 41 18.83 -1.80 15.87
CA GLU A 41 19.97 -2.59 16.36
C GLU A 41 21.22 -2.38 15.50
N VAL A 42 21.08 -2.34 14.16
CA VAL A 42 22.19 -2.02 13.23
C VAL A 42 22.78 -0.64 13.53
N ASP A 43 21.93 0.37 13.68
CA ASP A 43 22.38 1.73 14.01
C ASP A 43 23.05 1.79 15.39
N GLY A 44 22.51 1.07 16.38
CA GLY A 44 23.12 0.92 17.69
C GLY A 44 24.54 0.34 17.63
N LEU A 45 24.77 -0.68 16.81
CA LEU A 45 26.12 -1.24 16.61
C LEU A 45 27.07 -0.21 16.00
N LYS A 46 26.62 0.57 15.01
CA LYS A 46 27.46 1.59 14.35
C LYS A 46 27.87 2.69 15.32
N VAL A 47 26.94 3.16 16.17
CA VAL A 47 27.21 4.22 17.16
C VAL A 47 28.29 3.80 18.17
N ASN A 48 28.34 2.51 18.53
CA ASN A 48 29.31 1.97 19.49
C ASN A 48 30.71 1.73 18.90
N HIS A 49 30.90 1.94 17.58
CA HIS A 49 32.15 1.66 16.89
C HIS A 49 32.61 2.88 16.05
N PRO A 50 33.44 3.78 16.62
CA PRO A 50 33.78 5.08 16.01
C PRO A 50 34.55 5.06 14.68
N ASN A 51 34.82 3.90 14.09
CA ASN A 51 35.36 3.75 12.73
C ASN A 51 34.70 2.58 11.99
N PHE A 52 33.43 2.31 12.28
CA PHE A 52 32.71 1.21 11.66
C PHE A 52 32.70 1.36 10.14
N GLN A 53 33.11 0.31 9.45
CA GLN A 53 32.99 0.16 8.00
C GLN A 53 32.37 -1.19 7.70
N TYR A 54 31.46 -1.22 6.74
CA TYR A 54 30.92 -2.46 6.23
C TYR A 54 32.02 -3.22 5.46
N THR A 55 32.02 -4.53 5.61
CA THR A 55 32.77 -5.41 4.72
C THR A 55 32.16 -5.38 3.31
N ASN A 56 32.90 -5.83 2.30
CA ASN A 56 32.39 -5.92 0.92
C ASN A 56 31.09 -6.74 0.83
N LEU A 57 30.98 -7.82 1.62
CA LEU A 57 29.80 -8.67 1.65
C LEU A 57 28.59 -7.97 2.28
N GLU A 58 28.81 -7.22 3.36
CA GLU A 58 27.75 -6.43 4.00
C GLU A 58 27.30 -5.27 3.11
N THR A 59 28.22 -4.65 2.38
CA THR A 59 27.91 -3.62 1.38
C THR A 59 27.05 -4.18 0.25
N GLN A 60 27.42 -5.34 -0.31
CA GLN A 60 26.61 -6.02 -1.33
C GLN A 60 25.20 -6.31 -0.80
N LEU A 61 25.11 -6.82 0.43
CA LEU A 61 23.82 -7.16 1.04
C LEU A 61 22.95 -5.90 1.26
N LEU A 62 23.55 -4.77 1.59
CA LEU A 62 22.84 -3.48 1.67
C LEU A 62 22.31 -3.01 0.32
N GLU A 63 23.09 -3.18 -0.74
CA GLU A 63 22.65 -2.88 -2.12
C GLU A 63 21.46 -3.76 -2.53
N ASP A 64 21.52 -5.06 -2.20
CA ASP A 64 20.44 -6.00 -2.47
C ASP A 64 19.16 -5.63 -1.70
N ILE A 65 19.29 -5.28 -0.41
CA ILE A 65 18.19 -4.78 0.42
C ILE A 65 17.59 -3.51 -0.19
N TYR A 66 18.44 -2.59 -0.66
CA TYR A 66 17.98 -1.35 -1.28
C TYR A 66 17.19 -1.61 -2.56
N ALA A 67 17.70 -2.49 -3.43
CA ALA A 67 17.03 -2.89 -4.67
C ALA A 67 15.65 -3.50 -4.39
N LEU A 68 15.56 -4.42 -3.43
CA LEU A 68 14.30 -5.03 -3.01
C LEU A 68 13.31 -4.00 -2.45
N ASN A 69 13.77 -3.07 -1.61
CA ASN A 69 12.89 -2.02 -1.08
C ASN A 69 12.31 -1.13 -2.18
N SER A 70 13.12 -0.78 -3.18
CA SER A 70 12.66 0.00 -4.32
C SER A 70 11.54 -0.72 -5.08
N GLN A 71 11.68 -2.03 -5.26
CA GLN A 71 10.63 -2.86 -5.87
C GLN A 71 9.36 -2.92 -5.00
N LEU A 72 9.52 -3.14 -3.69
CA LEU A 72 8.42 -3.18 -2.73
C LEU A 72 7.65 -1.86 -2.68
N MET A 73 8.35 -0.73 -2.69
CA MET A 73 7.74 0.61 -2.72
C MET A 73 6.91 0.83 -3.97
N LYS A 74 7.43 0.41 -5.14
CA LYS A 74 6.69 0.49 -6.39
C LYS A 74 5.41 -0.35 -6.35
N LYS A 75 5.50 -1.62 -5.90
CA LYS A 75 4.33 -2.49 -5.73
C LYS A 75 3.29 -1.87 -4.79
N SER A 76 3.74 -1.27 -3.69
CA SER A 76 2.86 -0.61 -2.72
C SER A 76 2.12 0.59 -3.32
N GLU A 77 2.80 1.41 -4.13
CA GLU A 77 2.17 2.55 -4.83
C GLU A 77 1.17 2.09 -5.89
N ASP A 78 1.47 1.00 -6.61
CA ASP A 78 0.55 0.40 -7.59
C ASP A 78 -0.73 -0.10 -6.90
N ILE A 79 -0.61 -0.77 -5.75
CA ILE A 79 -1.75 -1.24 -4.94
C ILE A 79 -2.59 -0.07 -4.45
N LYS A 80 -1.95 0.98 -3.92
CA LYS A 80 -2.62 2.19 -3.46
C LYS A 80 -3.40 2.87 -4.60
N THR A 81 -2.77 3.05 -5.75
CA THR A 81 -3.40 3.66 -6.94
C THR A 81 -4.62 2.86 -7.39
N ASN A 82 -4.51 1.52 -7.44
CA ASN A 82 -5.62 0.65 -7.82
C ASN A 82 -6.77 0.69 -6.80
N SER A 83 -6.45 0.80 -5.52
CA SER A 83 -7.43 0.94 -4.44
C SER A 83 -8.18 2.26 -4.55
N GLU A 84 -7.48 3.38 -4.77
CA GLU A 84 -8.09 4.70 -4.99
C GLU A 84 -9.01 4.71 -6.21
N LEU A 85 -8.58 4.13 -7.33
CA LEU A 85 -9.40 4.00 -8.54
C LEU A 85 -10.67 3.18 -8.28
N SER A 86 -10.57 2.11 -7.48
CA SER A 86 -11.71 1.26 -7.12
C SER A 86 -12.71 2.00 -6.23
N ILE A 87 -12.23 2.75 -5.23
CA ILE A 87 -13.06 3.62 -4.39
C ILE A 87 -13.77 4.68 -5.22
N ASN A 88 -13.07 5.32 -6.16
CA ASN A 88 -13.65 6.32 -7.05
C ASN A 88 -14.74 5.73 -7.95
N LYS A 89 -14.54 4.52 -8.49
CA LYS A 89 -15.57 3.78 -9.25
C LYS A 89 -16.77 3.42 -8.37
N MET A 90 -16.56 3.04 -7.11
CA MET A 90 -17.67 2.76 -6.18
C MET A 90 -18.46 4.03 -5.86
N ASN A 91 -17.79 5.16 -5.66
CA ASN A 91 -18.43 6.45 -5.40
C ASN A 91 -19.21 6.96 -6.62
N SER A 92 -18.68 6.82 -7.84
CA SER A 92 -19.40 7.19 -9.06
C SER A 92 -20.60 6.27 -9.31
N LYS A 93 -20.50 4.96 -9.04
CA LYS A 93 -21.65 4.04 -9.05
C LYS A 93 -22.70 4.43 -8.03
N LYS A 94 -22.32 4.79 -6.79
CA LYS A 94 -23.26 5.28 -5.76
C LYS A 94 -23.96 6.57 -6.20
N GLN A 95 -23.29 7.45 -6.94
CA GLN A 95 -23.94 8.63 -7.55
C GLN A 95 -24.91 8.22 -8.69
N LEU A 96 -24.56 7.25 -9.53
CA LEU A 96 -25.48 6.70 -10.55
C LEU A 96 -26.73 6.05 -9.93
N PHE A 97 -26.63 5.43 -8.74
CA PHE A 97 -27.81 4.94 -8.01
C PHE A 97 -28.70 6.07 -7.46
N LYS A 98 -28.13 7.23 -7.12
CA LYS A 98 -28.91 8.44 -6.79
C LYS A 98 -29.56 9.05 -8.03
N TYR A 99 -28.93 8.91 -9.20
CA TYR A 99 -29.47 9.22 -10.52
C TYR A 99 -30.24 8.02 -11.10
N LYS A 100 -31.25 7.51 -10.40
CA LYS A 100 -32.38 6.84 -11.06
C LYS A 100 -33.46 7.89 -11.38
N PRO A 101 -33.42 8.59 -12.53
CA PRO A 101 -34.54 9.38 -12.96
C PRO A 101 -35.59 8.42 -13.57
N TYR A 102 -36.81 8.51 -13.04
CA TYR A 102 -38.07 7.99 -13.60
C TYR A 102 -38.35 6.49 -13.53
N PHE A 103 -39.19 6.10 -12.56
CA PHE A 103 -40.46 5.45 -12.89
C PHE A 103 -41.57 6.17 -12.11
N LYS A 104 -42.38 6.95 -12.84
CA LYS A 104 -43.62 7.54 -12.32
C LYS A 104 -44.51 6.39 -11.85
N GLN A 105 -44.84 6.34 -10.56
CA GLN A 105 -46.03 5.63 -10.12
C GLN A 105 -47.22 6.53 -10.49
N THR A 106 -47.80 6.28 -11.66
CA THR A 106 -49.07 6.87 -12.07
C THR A 106 -50.19 6.24 -11.24
N SER A 107 -50.42 6.76 -10.03
CA SER A 107 -51.79 6.80 -9.51
C SER A 107 -52.48 8.03 -10.12
N GLY A 108 -52.94 7.88 -11.36
CA GLY A 108 -54.26 8.39 -11.73
C GLY A 108 -54.44 9.76 -12.38
N VAL A 109 -53.44 10.61 -12.64
CA VAL A 109 -53.65 11.82 -13.47
C VAL A 109 -52.38 12.19 -14.25
N PHE A 110 -52.48 12.23 -15.59
CA PHE A 110 -51.49 12.88 -16.44
C PHE A 110 -51.88 14.35 -16.55
N VAL A 111 -51.06 15.25 -15.99
CA VAL A 111 -51.11 16.67 -16.33
C VAL A 111 -49.88 16.95 -17.19
N ASP A 112 -50.14 17.24 -18.46
CA ASP A 112 -49.17 17.81 -19.39
C ASP A 112 -48.99 19.29 -19.02
N GLU A 113 -47.83 19.65 -18.47
CA GLU A 113 -47.52 21.04 -18.09
C GLU A 113 -46.99 21.89 -19.25
N THR A 114 -47.17 21.45 -20.51
CA THR A 114 -46.74 22.22 -21.70
C THR A 114 -47.83 22.58 -22.70
N LEU A 115 -49.12 22.41 -22.37
CA LEU A 115 -50.21 22.94 -23.18
C LEU A 115 -51.13 23.84 -22.35
N GLY A 116 -50.89 25.15 -22.40
CA GLY A 116 -51.90 26.13 -22.00
C GLY A 116 -51.41 27.40 -21.32
N LYS A 117 -50.68 28.25 -22.04
CA LYS A 117 -50.88 29.70 -21.94
C LYS A 117 -50.93 30.28 -23.35
N GLY A 118 -52.15 30.60 -23.78
CA GLY A 118 -52.40 31.59 -24.81
C GLY A 118 -52.17 33.00 -24.29
#